data_AF-A0A836PU54-F1
#
_entry.id   AF-A0A836PU54-F1
#
_cell.length_a   1.000
_cell.length_b   1.000
_cell.length_c   1.000
_cell.angle_alpha   90.00
_cell.angle_beta   90.00
_cell.angle_gamma   90.00
#
_symmetry.space_group_name_H-M   'P 1'
#
loop_
_entity.id
_entity.type
_entity.pdbx_description
1 polymer ?
#
loop_
_entity_poly.entity_id
_entity_poly.type
_entity_poly.pdbx_seq_one_letter_code
_entity_poly.pdbx_strand_id
1 'polypeptide(L)' 'MSQMTPREIVQELDKHIIGQDAAKRAVAIALRNRWRRAQLSETLR' A
#
# COMPACT_ATOMS: atom_id res chain seq x y z
N MET A 1 10.02 -4.74 -2.96
CA MET A 1 8.72 -4.06 -3.12
C MET A 1 9.00 -2.58 -3.23
N SER A 2 8.67 -2.01 -4.38
CA SER A 2 8.90 -0.61 -4.74
C SER A 2 8.42 0.32 -3.62
N GLN A 3 9.14 1.41 -3.39
CA GLN A 3 8.91 2.37 -2.30
C GLN A 3 7.60 3.19 -2.44
N MET A 4 6.66 2.71 -3.25
CA MET A 4 5.43 3.39 -3.59
C MET A 4 4.67 3.77 -2.31
N THR A 5 4.23 5.02 -2.29
CA THR A 5 3.29 5.56 -1.32
C THR A 5 1.90 4.97 -1.57
N PRO A 6 1.00 4.97 -0.56
CA PRO A 6 -0.37 4.52 -0.77
C PRO A 6 -1.07 5.23 -1.92
N ARG A 7 -0.75 6.51 -2.17
CA ARG A 7 -1.35 7.29 -3.26
C ARG A 7 -0.90 6.80 -4.64
N GLU A 8 0.39 6.49 -4.81
CA GLU A 8 0.92 5.94 -6.06
C GLU A 8 0.37 4.52 -6.32
N ILE A 9 0.18 3.72 -5.27
CA ILE A 9 -0.46 2.39 -5.41
C ILE A 9 -1.90 2.54 -5.90
N VAL A 10 -2.69 3.45 -5.33
CA VAL A 10 -4.07 3.70 -5.77
C VAL A 10 -4.08 4.16 -7.24
N GLN A 11 -3.20 5.08 -7.62
CA GLN A 11 -3.09 5.54 -9.02
C GLN A 11 -2.74 4.41 -9.98
N GLU A 12 -1.92 3.45 -9.58
CA GLU A 12 -1.62 2.28 -10.39
C GLU A 12 -2.85 1.37 -10.53
N LEU A 13 -3.60 1.16 -9.43
CA LEU A 13 -4.84 0.39 -9.45
C LEU A 13 -5.93 1.05 -10.29
N ASP A 14 -5.98 2.39 -10.35
CA ASP A 14 -6.94 3.13 -11.17
C ASP A 14 -6.78 2.84 -12.68
N LYS A 15 -5.59 2.45 -13.14
CA LYS A 15 -5.36 2.06 -14.55
C LYS A 15 -6.04 0.76 -14.94
N HIS A 16 -6.38 -0.10 -13.97
CA HIS A 16 -6.84 -1.46 -14.20
C HIS A 16 -8.21 -1.76 -13.58
N ILE A 17 -8.61 -1.02 -12.55
CA ILE A 17 -9.86 -1.21 -11.81
C ILE A 17 -10.64 0.10 -11.84
N ILE A 18 -11.90 0.07 -12.27
CA ILE A 18 -12.78 1.24 -12.27
C ILE A 18 -13.51 1.35 -10.92
N GLY A 19 -13.51 2.54 -10.32
CA GLY A 19 -14.18 2.81 -9.03
C GLY A 19 -13.53 2.12 -7.83
N GLN A 20 -14.33 1.75 -6.82
CA GLN A 20 -13.87 1.04 -5.61
C GLN A 20 -12.81 1.78 -4.78
N ASP A 21 -12.92 3.11 -4.67
CA ASP A 21 -11.90 3.96 -4.04
C ASP A 21 -11.55 3.55 -2.60
N ALA A 22 -12.56 3.17 -1.82
CA ALA A 22 -12.37 2.71 -0.45
C ALA A 22 -11.55 1.41 -0.39
N ALA A 23 -11.82 0.46 -1.29
CA ALA A 23 -11.11 -0.81 -1.35
C ALA A 23 -9.66 -0.61 -1.81
N LYS A 24 -9.44 0.19 -2.87
CA LYS A 24 -8.09 0.53 -3.35
C LYS A 24 -7.26 1.18 -2.25
N ARG A 25 -7.84 2.13 -1.52
CA ARG A 25 -7.18 2.78 -0.39
C ARG A 25 -6.84 1.79 0.73
N ALA A 26 -7.77 0.90 1.08
CA ALA A 26 -7.54 -0.11 2.12
C ALA A 26 -6.37 -1.04 1.76
N VAL A 27 -6.35 -1.54 0.53
CA VAL A 27 -5.28 -2.44 0.04
C VAL A 27 -3.94 -1.70 -0.05
N ALA A 28 -3.92 -0.46 -0.53
CA ALA A 28 -2.71 0.36 -0.60
C ALA A 28 -2.10 0.64 0.80
N ILE A 29 -2.94 0.92 1.80
CA ILE A 29 -2.50 1.09 3.20
C ILE A 29 -1.95 -0.23 3.74
N ALA A 30 -2.64 -1.35 3.52
CA ALA A 30 -2.20 -2.66 3.98
C ALA A 30 -0.82 -3.04 3.41
N LEU A 31 -0.62 -2.83 2.10
CA LEU A 31 0.67 -3.08 1.45
C LEU A 31 1.77 -2.19 2.01
N ARG A 32 1.48 -0.90 2.23
CA ARG A 32 2.44 0.04 2.83
C ARG A 32 2.79 -0.33 4.27
N ASN A 33 1.82 -0.79 5.05
CA ASN A 33 2.05 -1.22 6.43
C ASN A 33 2.94 -2.47 6.49
N ARG A 34 2.77 -3.42 5.55
CA ARG A 34 3.69 -4.56 5.43
C ARG A 34 5.13 -4.12 5.16
N TRP A 35 5.31 -3.16 4.26
CA TRP A 35 6.64 -2.57 3.99
C TRP A 35 7.21 -1.85 5.22
N ARG A 36 6.40 -1.04 5.92
CA ARG A 36 6.81 -0.37 7.17
C ARG A 36 7.26 -1.38 8.22
N ARG A 37 6.50 -2.48 8.39
CA ARG A 37 6.83 -3.54 9.34
C ARG A 37 8.15 -4.23 9.01
N ALA A 38 8.46 -4.43 7.73
CA ALA A 38 9.74 -5.00 7.32
C ALA A 38 10.95 -4.13 7.72
N GLN A 39 10.76 -2.81 7.83
CA GLN A 39 11.80 -1.87 8.25
C GLN A 39 11.97 -1.75 9.77
N LEU A 40 11.02 -2.26 10.56
CA LEU A 40 11.18 -2.27 12.01
C LEU A 40 12.32 -3.22 12.41
N SER A 41 13.05 -2.83 13.46
CA SER A 41 14.04 -3.70 14.10
C SER A 41 13.35 -4.92 14.71
N GLU A 42 14.09 -6.01 14.88
CA GLU A 42 13.54 -7.29 15.33
C GLU A 42 12.87 -7.22 16.70
N THR A 43 13.33 -6.33 17.57
CA THR A 43 12.73 -6.03 18.88
C THR A 43 11.36 -5.34 18.83
N LEU A 44 10.98 -4.78 17.68
CA LEU A 44 9.77 -3.97 17.48
C LEU A 44 8.84 -4.53 16.39
N ARG A 45 9.19 -5.65 15.76
CA ARG A 45 8.39 -6.27 14.68
C ARG A 45 7.15 -6.97 15.20
#